data_AF-A0A176WG14-F1
#
_entry.id   AF-A0A176WG14-F1
#
_cell.length_a   1.000
_cell.length_b   1.000
_cell.length_c   1.000
_cell.angle_alpha   90.00
_cell.angle_beta   90.00
_cell.angle_gamma   90.00
#
_symmetry.space_group_name_H-M   'P 1'
#
loop_
_entity.id
_entity.type
_entity.pdbx_description
1 polymer ?
#
loop_
_entity_poly.entity_id
_entity_poly.type
_entity_poly.pdbx_seq_one_letter_code
_entity_poly.pdbx_strand_id
1 'polypeptide(L)'
;MNTAGPGTTARPPTMRPNAVEANPLPTLISVLGLIFAVSIHSSSVSSLIPTIVQFNTFSADGRVLPLVLIPISIAGTNFGIVHQIPEGHVGVYWRGGALLKTISGPGFHLMMPFLTRYEPIQVTIQTDQVKDIPCGTKGGVMIYFEKIEVVNRLNREYVYDTILNYGVSYDKTWIYDKIHHEINQFCSSHSLQEVYIDQFDQIDETMKEAIQRDCTRYAPGIEIIGVRVTKPKIPSSIARNYEIMEEERTKVMIAVEKQKVAEKEAETLKKRAVTDAEKDAQVSAILMQQRVMEKESIMRQQKIEDEMYLAREKSLADANYYRVLREAEANKLKLTPEYLELRFIESIANNTKLFFGEKLPGMVWDQRLLGSFLSGVAPKGVEA
;
A
#
# COMPACT_ATOMS: atom_id res chain seq x y z
N MET A 1 -27.60 4.42 35.10
CA MET A 1 -28.80 4.92 34.38
C MET A 1 -28.70 4.36 32.97
N ASN A 2 -29.20 3.14 32.69
CA ASN A 2 -30.59 2.80 32.32
C ASN A 2 -31.05 3.67 31.15
N THR A 3 -31.41 3.20 29.94
CA THR A 3 -32.09 1.97 29.44
C THR A 3 -31.80 1.89 27.92
N ALA A 4 -31.50 0.77 27.25
CA ALA A 4 -32.23 -0.48 26.97
C ALA A 4 -33.50 -0.31 26.11
N GLY A 5 -33.45 -0.78 24.85
CA GLY A 5 -34.60 -0.97 23.95
C GLY A 5 -34.18 -1.47 22.55
N PRO A 6 -34.50 -2.71 22.14
CA PRO A 6 -34.01 -3.34 20.90
C PRO A 6 -35.02 -3.27 19.74
N GLY A 7 -34.53 -2.97 18.53
CA GLY A 7 -35.30 -2.98 17.29
C GLY A 7 -35.38 -4.38 16.67
N THR A 8 -36.61 -4.88 16.54
CA THR A 8 -37.00 -6.23 16.14
C THR A 8 -36.83 -6.50 14.65
N THR A 9 -36.28 -7.67 14.34
CA THR A 9 -36.17 -8.29 13.03
C THR A 9 -37.54 -8.72 12.49
N ALA A 10 -37.98 -8.16 11.36
CA ALA A 10 -39.18 -8.61 10.64
C ALA A 10 -38.81 -9.61 9.53
N ARG A 11 -39.33 -10.83 9.67
CA ARG A 11 -39.23 -11.95 8.73
C ARG A 11 -40.38 -11.81 7.69
N PRO A 12 -40.14 -12.00 6.38
CA PRO A 12 -41.23 -11.95 5.40
C PRO A 12 -42.07 -13.24 5.44
N PRO A 13 -43.39 -13.16 5.17
CA PRO A 13 -44.30 -14.29 5.27
C PRO A 13 -44.18 -15.24 4.07
N THR A 14 -44.13 -16.54 4.39
CA THR A 14 -44.27 -17.66 3.46
C THR A 14 -45.69 -17.69 2.88
N MET A 15 -45.81 -17.42 1.59
CA MET A 15 -47.07 -17.55 0.84
C MET A 15 -47.30 -19.03 0.51
N ARG A 16 -48.34 -19.62 1.11
CA ARG A 16 -48.87 -20.94 0.72
C ARG A 16 -49.61 -20.78 -0.62
N PRO A 17 -49.57 -21.80 -1.50
CA PRO A 17 -50.23 -21.74 -2.80
C PRO A 17 -51.75 -21.82 -2.64
N ASN A 18 -52.45 -20.89 -3.29
CA ASN A 18 -53.90 -20.91 -3.46
C ASN A 18 -54.29 -22.13 -4.29
N ALA A 19 -55.17 -22.95 -3.73
CA ALA A 19 -55.90 -23.98 -4.42
C ALA A 19 -56.78 -23.33 -5.50
N VAL A 20 -56.54 -23.68 -6.77
CA VAL A 20 -57.47 -23.38 -7.86
C VAL A 20 -58.46 -24.52 -7.94
N GLU A 21 -59.70 -24.16 -7.66
CA GLU A 21 -60.92 -24.92 -7.77
C GLU A 21 -61.13 -25.37 -9.22
N ALA A 22 -61.03 -26.68 -9.45
CA ALA A 22 -61.32 -27.30 -10.74
C ALA A 22 -62.83 -27.53 -10.88
N ASN A 23 -63.44 -26.95 -11.91
CA ASN A 23 -64.77 -27.35 -12.37
C ASN A 23 -64.66 -28.26 -13.60
N PRO A 24 -65.57 -29.25 -13.75
CA PRO A 24 -65.36 -30.42 -14.58
C PRO A 24 -65.86 -30.20 -16.02
N LEU A 25 -65.12 -30.71 -17.00
CA LEU A 25 -65.62 -30.99 -18.34
C LEU A 25 -65.61 -32.52 -18.56
N PRO A 26 -66.62 -33.06 -19.24
CA PRO A 26 -67.08 -34.43 -19.03
C PRO A 26 -66.21 -35.46 -19.74
N THR A 27 -66.10 -36.59 -19.07
CA THR A 27 -65.65 -37.89 -19.55
C THR A 27 -66.37 -38.33 -20.82
N LEU A 28 -65.60 -38.74 -21.82
CA LEU A 28 -65.99 -39.74 -22.81
C LEU A 28 -64.76 -40.59 -23.15
N ILE A 29 -64.44 -41.52 -22.25
CA ILE A 29 -63.57 -42.66 -22.52
C ILE A 29 -64.46 -43.80 -23.00
N SER A 30 -64.27 -44.22 -24.24
CA SER A 30 -64.14 -45.61 -24.72
C SER A 30 -64.11 -45.47 -26.25
N VAL A 31 -63.18 -46.02 -27.01
CA VAL A 31 -62.72 -47.41 -27.08
C VAL A 31 -61.40 -47.41 -27.88
N LEU A 32 -60.61 -48.47 -27.70
CA LEU A 32 -59.47 -48.94 -28.51
C LEU A 32 -58.08 -48.42 -28.12
N GLY A 33 -57.46 -49.22 -27.26
CA GLY A 33 -56.02 -49.34 -27.22
C GLY A 33 -55.47 -49.95 -28.51
N LEU A 34 -54.30 -49.47 -28.91
CA LEU A 34 -53.35 -50.19 -29.74
C LEU A 34 -51.95 -49.60 -29.49
N ILE A 35 -51.21 -50.34 -28.68
CA ILE A 35 -49.76 -50.55 -28.63
C ILE A 35 -48.92 -49.60 -29.51
N PHE A 36 -48.19 -48.67 -28.87
CA PHE A 36 -47.03 -48.01 -29.46
C PHE A 36 -45.78 -48.81 -29.07
N ALA A 37 -45.14 -49.44 -30.06
CA ALA A 37 -43.73 -49.82 -29.99
C ALA A 37 -43.15 -49.74 -31.40
N VAL A 38 -42.56 -48.61 -31.77
CA VAL A 38 -41.61 -48.53 -32.89
C VAL A 38 -40.45 -47.65 -32.45
N SER A 39 -39.33 -48.31 -32.15
CA SER A 39 -38.02 -47.70 -32.03
C SER A 39 -37.63 -47.05 -33.35
N ILE A 40 -37.21 -45.79 -33.28
CA ILE A 40 -36.58 -45.08 -34.39
C ILE A 40 -35.14 -45.59 -34.48
N HIS A 41 -34.79 -46.23 -35.59
CA HIS A 41 -33.42 -46.23 -36.11
C HIS A 41 -33.45 -45.77 -37.56
N SER A 42 -32.58 -44.79 -37.80
CA SER A 42 -32.35 -44.08 -39.04
C SER A 42 -31.90 -44.98 -40.19
N SER A 43 -32.35 -44.62 -41.39
CA SER A 43 -31.54 -44.24 -42.56
C SER A 43 -31.94 -44.95 -43.86
N SER A 44 -31.93 -44.14 -44.93
CA SER A 44 -31.62 -44.54 -46.32
C SER A 44 -32.78 -44.83 -47.28
N VAL A 45 -33.13 -43.78 -48.04
CA VAL A 45 -33.39 -43.67 -49.49
C VAL A 45 -34.09 -44.82 -50.26
N SER A 46 -35.14 -44.43 -50.99
CA SER A 46 -35.51 -44.81 -52.37
C SER A 46 -36.82 -45.59 -52.61
N SER A 47 -37.48 -45.20 -53.70
CA SER A 47 -38.69 -45.73 -54.35
C SER A 47 -40.06 -45.29 -53.80
N LEU A 48 -40.65 -44.33 -54.51
CA LEU A 48 -42.08 -44.01 -54.50
C LEU A 48 -42.81 -45.03 -55.37
N ILE A 49 -43.53 -45.95 -54.75
CA ILE A 49 -44.70 -46.60 -55.36
C ILE A 49 -45.87 -46.29 -54.42
N PRO A 50 -46.94 -45.62 -54.86
CA PRO A 50 -48.12 -45.47 -54.03
C PRO A 50 -48.84 -46.82 -54.01
N THR A 51 -48.66 -47.60 -52.94
CA THR A 51 -49.52 -48.73 -52.65
C THR A 51 -50.92 -48.20 -52.33
N ILE A 52 -51.84 -48.41 -53.28
CA ILE A 52 -53.26 -48.13 -53.11
C ILE A 52 -53.79 -49.10 -52.04
N VAL A 53 -54.05 -48.61 -50.83
CA VAL A 53 -54.77 -49.37 -49.81
C VAL A 53 -56.27 -49.17 -50.07
N GLN A 54 -56.89 -50.13 -50.75
CA GLN A 54 -58.35 -50.21 -50.83
C GLN A 54 -58.91 -50.75 -49.51
N PHE A 55 -59.54 -49.88 -48.72
CA PHE A 55 -60.46 -50.31 -47.67
C PHE A 55 -61.86 -50.45 -48.26
N ASN A 56 -62.28 -51.69 -48.51
CA ASN A 56 -63.68 -51.98 -48.82
C ASN A 56 -64.46 -52.06 -47.50
N THR A 57 -65.18 -51.01 -47.13
CA THR A 57 -66.20 -51.10 -46.09
C THR A 57 -67.43 -51.80 -46.66
N PHE A 58 -67.69 -53.02 -46.20
CA PHE A 58 -68.89 -53.77 -46.57
C PHE A 58 -70.08 -53.19 -45.79
N SER A 59 -70.94 -52.44 -46.48
CA SER A 59 -72.28 -52.10 -45.96
C SER A 59 -73.29 -53.10 -46.53
N ALA A 60 -74.24 -53.53 -45.70
CA ALA A 60 -75.20 -54.61 -45.99
C ALA A 60 -76.27 -54.28 -47.05
N ASP A 61 -76.13 -53.18 -47.80
CA ASP A 61 -76.93 -52.90 -48.99
C ASP A 61 -75.99 -52.51 -50.15
N GLY A 62 -76.03 -53.31 -51.22
CA GLY A 62 -75.06 -53.36 -52.31
C GLY A 62 -75.02 -52.13 -53.23
N ARG A 63 -74.59 -50.98 -52.72
CA ARG A 63 -74.21 -49.81 -53.51
C ARG A 63 -72.84 -49.29 -53.08
N VAL A 64 -71.84 -49.59 -53.90
CA VAL A 64 -70.46 -49.13 -53.72
C VAL A 64 -70.33 -47.75 -54.35
N LEU A 65 -70.25 -46.69 -53.54
CA LEU A 65 -69.91 -45.34 -54.00
C LEU A 65 -68.40 -45.13 -53.74
N PRO A 66 -67.57 -44.86 -54.76
CA PRO A 66 -66.14 -44.63 -54.52
C PRO A 66 -65.94 -43.22 -53.96
N LEU A 67 -65.75 -43.11 -52.65
CA LEU A 67 -65.24 -41.90 -52.02
C LEU A 67 -63.72 -41.85 -52.28
N VAL A 68 -63.31 -41.13 -53.33
CA VAL A 68 -61.89 -40.83 -53.57
C VAL A 68 -61.46 -39.75 -52.59
N LEU A 69 -61.00 -40.15 -51.41
CA LEU A 69 -60.18 -39.30 -50.56
C LEU A 69 -58.81 -39.19 -51.20
N ILE A 70 -58.53 -38.06 -51.86
CA ILE A 70 -57.18 -37.70 -52.27
C ILE A 70 -56.41 -37.42 -50.98
N PRO A 71 -55.43 -38.24 -50.58
CA PRO A 71 -54.56 -37.86 -49.49
C PRO A 71 -53.75 -36.68 -50.01
N ILE A 72 -53.97 -35.48 -49.46
CA ILE A 72 -52.99 -34.42 -49.56
C ILE A 72 -51.81 -34.93 -48.77
N SER A 73 -50.91 -35.65 -49.43
CA SER A 73 -49.62 -36.03 -48.90
C SER A 73 -48.89 -34.72 -48.60
N ILE A 74 -48.99 -34.26 -47.35
CA ILE A 74 -48.18 -33.17 -46.82
C ILE A 74 -46.77 -33.74 -46.74
N ALA A 75 -46.08 -33.70 -47.87
CA ALA A 75 -44.70 -34.08 -48.01
C ALA A 75 -43.86 -33.11 -47.18
N GLY A 76 -43.51 -33.51 -45.96
CA GLY A 76 -42.23 -33.21 -45.31
C GLY A 76 -41.76 -31.75 -45.27
N THR A 77 -42.65 -30.77 -45.30
CA THR A 77 -42.29 -29.38 -45.04
C THR A 77 -42.45 -29.12 -43.55
N ASN A 78 -41.35 -28.98 -42.84
CA ASN A 78 -41.29 -28.48 -41.47
C ASN A 78 -41.81 -27.03 -41.42
N PHE A 79 -43.12 -26.84 -41.55
CA PHE A 79 -43.78 -25.58 -41.24
C PHE A 79 -43.87 -25.50 -39.72
N GLY A 80 -42.79 -25.06 -39.08
CA GLY A 80 -42.79 -24.78 -37.65
C GLY A 80 -43.77 -23.66 -37.34
N ILE A 81 -45.04 -24.00 -37.08
CA ILE A 81 -46.06 -23.05 -36.64
C ILE A 81 -45.71 -22.54 -35.24
N VAL A 82 -45.03 -23.36 -34.43
CA VAL A 82 -44.52 -23.01 -33.11
C VAL A 82 -43.02 -22.83 -33.19
N HIS A 83 -42.51 -21.75 -32.62
CA HIS A 83 -41.08 -21.55 -32.37
C HIS A 83 -40.86 -21.10 -30.93
N GLN A 84 -39.64 -21.30 -30.45
CA GLN A 84 -39.25 -20.92 -29.10
C GLN A 84 -38.26 -19.76 -29.17
N ILE A 85 -38.54 -18.70 -28.42
CA ILE A 85 -37.61 -17.60 -28.17
C ILE A 85 -36.81 -17.94 -26.90
N PRO A 86 -35.48 -18.06 -26.99
CA PRO A 86 -34.65 -18.34 -25.83
C PRO A 86 -34.70 -17.19 -24.82
N GLU A 87 -34.43 -17.51 -23.56
CA GLU A 87 -34.28 -16.49 -22.52
C GLU A 87 -33.18 -15.47 -22.88
N GLY A 88 -33.38 -14.23 -22.46
CA GLY A 88 -32.48 -13.12 -22.81
C GLY A 88 -32.59 -12.59 -24.24
N HIS A 89 -33.54 -13.11 -25.02
CA HIS A 89 -33.87 -12.63 -26.36
C HIS A 89 -35.30 -12.10 -26.43
N VAL A 90 -35.54 -11.26 -27.42
CA VAL A 90 -36.84 -10.70 -27.78
C VAL A 90 -37.11 -11.09 -29.22
N GLY A 91 -38.31 -11.61 -29.48
CA GLY A 91 -38.74 -11.98 -30.81
C GLY A 91 -39.31 -10.80 -31.55
N VAL A 92 -38.76 -10.53 -32.72
CA VAL A 92 -39.25 -9.50 -33.63
C VAL A 92 -39.78 -10.16 -34.89
N TYR A 93 -40.97 -9.70 -35.33
CA TYR A 93 -41.71 -10.34 -36.42
C TYR A 93 -41.91 -9.39 -37.59
N TRP A 94 -41.79 -9.93 -38.80
CA TRP A 94 -42.17 -9.27 -40.03
C TRP A 94 -43.34 -10.00 -40.65
N ARG A 95 -44.39 -9.28 -41.06
CA ARG A 95 -45.53 -9.83 -41.80
C ARG A 95 -45.60 -9.21 -43.18
N GLY A 96 -45.43 -10.03 -44.22
CA GLY A 96 -45.41 -9.54 -45.60
C GLY A 96 -44.35 -8.46 -45.86
N GLY A 97 -43.23 -8.49 -45.12
CA GLY A 97 -42.14 -7.52 -45.22
C GLY A 97 -42.23 -6.32 -44.27
N ALA A 98 -43.36 -6.08 -43.60
CA ALA A 98 -43.51 -5.00 -42.63
C ALA A 98 -43.21 -5.46 -41.19
N LEU A 99 -42.45 -4.65 -40.44
CA LEU A 99 -42.11 -4.91 -39.05
C LEU A 99 -43.32 -4.73 -38.12
N LEU A 100 -43.64 -5.74 -37.32
CA LEU A 100 -44.71 -5.65 -36.31
C LEU A 100 -44.25 -4.81 -35.12
N LYS A 101 -45.16 -3.94 -34.62
CA LYS A 101 -44.92 -3.10 -33.44
C LYS A 101 -44.80 -3.89 -32.13
N THR A 102 -45.43 -5.05 -32.06
CA THR A 102 -45.45 -5.88 -30.86
C THR A 102 -44.21 -6.78 -30.84
N ILE A 103 -43.36 -6.57 -29.83
CA ILE A 103 -42.23 -7.45 -29.52
C ILE A 103 -42.67 -8.58 -28.59
N SER A 104 -42.27 -9.81 -28.91
CA SER A 104 -42.58 -10.97 -28.06
C SER A 104 -41.47 -11.26 -27.06
N GLY A 105 -41.84 -11.59 -25.82
CA GLY A 105 -40.90 -12.06 -24.81
C GLY A 105 -40.41 -13.50 -25.04
N PRO A 106 -39.55 -14.02 -24.16
CA PRO A 106 -39.10 -15.41 -24.22
C PRO A 106 -40.26 -16.40 -24.05
N GLY A 107 -40.10 -17.61 -24.58
CA GLY A 107 -41.12 -18.67 -24.53
C GLY A 107 -41.59 -19.14 -25.90
N PHE A 108 -42.67 -19.93 -25.92
CA PHE A 108 -43.24 -20.47 -27.16
C PHE A 108 -44.21 -19.48 -27.79
N HIS A 109 -44.01 -19.20 -29.07
CA HIS A 109 -44.86 -18.30 -29.86
C HIS A 109 -45.31 -18.97 -31.15
N LEU A 110 -46.50 -18.59 -31.59
CA LEU A 110 -47.09 -19.07 -32.84
C LEU A 110 -46.74 -18.10 -33.97
N MET A 111 -46.20 -18.64 -35.06
CA MET A 111 -45.96 -17.90 -36.30
C MET A 111 -46.71 -18.55 -37.46
N MET A 112 -47.18 -17.74 -38.39
CA MET A 112 -47.82 -18.23 -39.61
C MET A 112 -46.74 -18.58 -40.64
N PRO A 113 -46.63 -19.85 -41.05
CA PRO A 113 -45.66 -20.23 -42.09
C PRO A 113 -45.93 -19.41 -43.36
N PHE A 114 -44.85 -19.11 -44.10
CA PHE A 114 -44.82 -18.28 -45.32
C PHE A 114 -45.09 -16.78 -45.18
N LEU A 115 -46.00 -16.36 -44.30
CA LEU A 115 -46.39 -14.96 -44.19
C LEU A 115 -45.54 -14.18 -43.18
N THR A 116 -45.17 -14.83 -42.06
CA THR A 116 -44.39 -14.20 -41.00
C THR A 116 -42.96 -14.73 -40.94
N ARG A 117 -41.99 -13.82 -40.81
CA ARG A 117 -40.60 -14.14 -40.47
C ARG A 117 -40.31 -13.67 -39.05
N TYR A 118 -39.51 -14.43 -38.31
CA TYR A 118 -39.10 -14.09 -36.97
C TYR A 118 -37.57 -14.02 -36.91
N GLU A 119 -37.04 -13.07 -36.14
CA GLU A 119 -35.63 -13.03 -35.77
C GLU A 119 -35.52 -12.87 -34.25
N PRO A 120 -34.74 -13.73 -33.56
CA PRO A 120 -34.45 -13.57 -32.14
C PRO A 120 -33.38 -12.51 -31.94
N ILE A 121 -33.68 -11.44 -31.23
CA ILE A 121 -32.75 -10.35 -30.97
C ILE A 121 -32.34 -10.40 -29.51
N GLN A 122 -31.04 -10.52 -29.29
CA GLN A 122 -30.48 -10.64 -27.96
C GLN A 122 -30.48 -9.27 -27.26
N VAL A 123 -31.08 -9.20 -26.07
CA VAL A 123 -31.16 -7.97 -25.24
C VAL A 123 -30.32 -8.07 -23.97
N THR A 124 -29.70 -9.22 -23.73
CA THR A 124 -28.71 -9.39 -22.67
C THR A 124 -27.39 -8.74 -23.06
N ILE A 125 -26.51 -8.59 -22.06
CA ILE A 125 -25.15 -8.10 -22.28
C ILE A 125 -24.44 -9.03 -23.26
N GLN A 126 -23.85 -8.44 -24.28
CA GLN A 126 -23.11 -9.10 -25.35
C GLN A 126 -21.71 -8.53 -25.43
N THR A 127 -20.82 -9.28 -26.09
CA THR A 127 -19.47 -8.84 -26.41
C THR A 127 -19.26 -8.98 -27.91
N ASP A 128 -19.23 -7.85 -28.59
CA ASP A 128 -18.93 -7.78 -30.01
C ASP A 128 -17.41 -7.72 -30.21
N GLN A 129 -16.91 -8.47 -31.18
CA GLN A 129 -15.49 -8.53 -31.48
C GLN A 129 -15.21 -7.97 -32.88
N VAL A 130 -14.41 -6.92 -32.93
CA VAL A 130 -13.89 -6.36 -34.18
C VAL A 130 -12.43 -6.79 -34.32
N LYS A 131 -12.07 -7.39 -35.46
CA LYS A 131 -10.74 -7.94 -35.71
C LYS A 131 -10.06 -7.26 -36.89
N ASP A 132 -8.73 -7.30 -36.85
CA ASP A 132 -7.83 -6.90 -37.94
C ASP A 132 -8.13 -5.51 -38.50
N ILE A 133 -8.12 -4.49 -37.62
CA ILE A 133 -8.37 -3.10 -38.00
C ILE A 133 -7.07 -2.47 -38.49
N PRO A 134 -6.92 -2.14 -39.78
CA PRO A 134 -5.77 -1.38 -40.26
C PRO A 134 -5.87 0.07 -39.76
N CYS A 135 -4.75 0.60 -39.28
CA CYS A 135 -4.65 1.98 -38.81
C CYS A 135 -3.37 2.65 -39.31
N GLY A 136 -3.50 3.82 -39.94
CA GLY A 136 -2.36 4.64 -40.34
C GLY A 136 -1.98 5.63 -39.23
N THR A 137 -0.77 5.52 -38.69
CA THR A 137 -0.26 6.51 -37.72
C THR A 137 0.14 7.82 -38.40
N LYS A 138 0.23 8.92 -37.66
CA LYS A 138 0.74 10.22 -38.14
C LYS A 138 2.13 10.12 -38.82
N GLY A 139 2.94 9.14 -38.41
CA GLY A 139 4.26 8.86 -38.99
C GLY A 139 4.23 8.07 -40.31
N GLY A 140 3.05 7.75 -40.83
CA GLY A 140 2.89 6.97 -42.07
C GLY A 140 3.11 5.46 -41.92
N VAL A 141 3.26 4.97 -40.68
CA VAL A 141 3.39 3.53 -40.40
C VAL A 141 2.00 2.93 -40.26
N MET A 142 1.74 1.88 -41.04
CA MET A 142 0.53 1.05 -40.94
C MET A 142 0.68 0.05 -39.80
N ILE A 143 -0.24 0.11 -38.85
CA ILE A 143 -0.38 -0.85 -37.73
C ILE A 143 -1.73 -1.56 -37.83
N TYR A 144 -1.86 -2.71 -37.17
CA TYR A 144 -3.09 -3.48 -37.16
C TYR A 144 -3.52 -3.79 -35.74
N PHE A 145 -4.75 -3.45 -35.36
CA PHE A 145 -5.32 -3.92 -34.10
C PHE A 145 -5.90 -5.31 -34.30
N GLU A 146 -5.36 -6.31 -33.59
CA GLU A 146 -5.76 -7.71 -33.75
C GLU A 146 -7.21 -7.93 -33.31
N LYS A 147 -7.59 -7.38 -32.15
CA LYS A 147 -8.93 -7.54 -31.61
C LYS A 147 -9.35 -6.37 -30.73
N ILE A 148 -10.61 -5.99 -30.87
CA ILE A 148 -11.28 -5.04 -30.00
C ILE A 148 -12.58 -5.67 -29.55
N GLU A 149 -12.78 -5.69 -28.24
CA GLU A 149 -13.96 -6.26 -27.61
C GLU A 149 -14.81 -5.12 -27.06
N VAL A 150 -16.06 -5.04 -27.51
CA VAL A 150 -17.03 -4.06 -27.03
C VAL A 150 -18.15 -4.77 -26.32
N VAL A 151 -18.31 -4.45 -25.05
CA VAL A 151 -19.39 -4.97 -24.22
C VAL A 151 -20.57 -4.01 -24.34
N ASN A 152 -21.67 -4.49 -24.91
CA ASN A 152 -22.85 -3.72 -25.21
C ASN A 152 -24.13 -4.41 -24.71
N ARG A 153 -25.22 -3.62 -24.65
CA ARG A 153 -26.57 -4.11 -24.34
C ARG A 153 -27.59 -3.30 -25.12
N LEU A 154 -28.59 -3.98 -25.68
CA LEU A 154 -29.76 -3.34 -26.28
C LEU A 154 -30.91 -3.30 -25.27
N ASN A 155 -31.42 -2.11 -24.96
CA ASN A 155 -32.56 -1.97 -24.07
C ASN A 155 -33.84 -2.48 -24.75
N ARG A 156 -34.56 -3.38 -24.05
CA ARG A 156 -35.78 -4.05 -24.51
C ARG A 156 -36.86 -3.09 -25.03
N GLU A 157 -37.00 -1.92 -24.41
CA GLU A 157 -38.02 -0.92 -24.78
C GLU A 157 -37.77 -0.30 -26.16
N TYR A 158 -36.50 -0.13 -26.52
CA TYR A 158 -36.06 0.54 -27.76
C TYR A 158 -35.74 -0.43 -28.90
N VAL A 159 -35.99 -1.73 -28.70
CA VAL A 159 -35.71 -2.78 -29.71
C VAL A 159 -36.45 -2.48 -31.02
N TYR A 160 -37.74 -2.17 -30.94
CA TYR A 160 -38.57 -1.88 -32.13
C TYR A 160 -38.02 -0.71 -32.93
N ASP A 161 -37.75 0.43 -32.28
CA ASP A 161 -37.27 1.64 -32.94
C ASP A 161 -35.87 1.45 -33.53
N THR A 162 -35.00 0.74 -32.83
CA THR A 162 -33.63 0.47 -33.29
C THR A 162 -33.65 -0.35 -34.58
N ILE A 163 -34.48 -1.40 -34.65
CA ILE A 163 -34.57 -2.26 -35.83
C ILE A 163 -35.29 -1.57 -36.97
N LEU A 164 -36.30 -0.76 -36.66
CA LEU A 164 -37.01 0.00 -37.68
C LEU A 164 -36.08 0.98 -38.41
N ASN A 165 -35.21 1.67 -37.67
CA ASN A 165 -34.32 2.69 -38.22
C ASN A 165 -33.02 2.11 -38.79
N TYR A 166 -32.46 1.07 -38.18
CA TYR A 166 -31.12 0.54 -38.50
C TYR A 166 -31.09 -0.91 -38.98
N GLY A 167 -32.22 -1.61 -38.92
CA GLY A 167 -32.31 -3.03 -39.27
C GLY A 167 -31.82 -3.96 -38.17
N VAL A 168 -31.77 -5.26 -38.49
CA VAL A 168 -31.36 -6.32 -37.55
C VAL A 168 -29.87 -6.24 -37.26
N SER A 169 -29.05 -5.85 -38.24
CA SER A 169 -27.59 -5.68 -38.12
C SER A 169 -27.20 -4.25 -37.70
N TYR A 170 -27.81 -3.75 -36.63
CA TYR A 170 -27.53 -2.41 -36.09
C TYR A 170 -26.11 -2.32 -35.50
N ASP A 171 -25.60 -3.44 -34.97
CA ASP A 171 -24.26 -3.66 -34.44
C ASP A 171 -23.17 -3.31 -35.46
N LYS A 172 -23.35 -3.72 -36.72
CA LYS A 172 -22.38 -3.44 -37.78
C LYS A 172 -22.20 -1.94 -38.00
N THR A 173 -23.29 -1.18 -38.03
CA THR A 173 -23.23 0.25 -38.35
C THR A 173 -22.76 1.08 -37.15
N TRP A 174 -23.33 0.81 -35.97
CA TRP A 174 -23.09 1.65 -34.79
C TRP A 174 -21.88 1.23 -33.96
N ILE A 175 -21.44 -0.02 -34.07
CA ILE A 175 -20.30 -0.55 -33.30
C ILE A 175 -19.14 -0.83 -34.25
N TYR A 176 -19.28 -1.77 -35.18
CA TYR A 176 -18.16 -2.18 -36.05
C TYR A 176 -17.62 -1.01 -36.89
N ASP A 177 -18.47 -0.40 -37.73
CA ASP A 177 -18.06 0.67 -38.64
C ASP A 177 -17.61 1.92 -37.86
N LYS A 178 -18.25 2.19 -36.72
CA LYS A 178 -17.88 3.31 -35.86
C LYS A 178 -16.50 3.14 -35.23
N ILE A 179 -16.16 1.95 -34.73
CA ILE A 179 -14.84 1.63 -34.19
C ILE A 179 -13.77 1.83 -35.25
N HIS A 180 -13.99 1.33 -36.48
CA HIS A 180 -13.06 1.53 -37.59
C HIS A 180 -12.81 3.01 -37.86
N HIS A 181 -13.85 3.84 -37.85
CA HIS A 181 -13.71 5.28 -38.05
C HIS A 181 -12.95 5.96 -36.91
N GLU A 182 -13.34 5.71 -35.66
CA GLU A 182 -12.74 6.37 -34.49
C GLU A 182 -11.28 5.98 -34.28
N ILE A 183 -10.92 4.73 -34.52
CA ILE A 183 -9.52 4.30 -34.43
C ILE A 183 -8.66 4.94 -35.50
N ASN A 184 -9.15 4.97 -36.74
CA ASN A 184 -8.42 5.62 -37.82
C ASN A 184 -8.22 7.11 -37.56
N GLN A 185 -9.23 7.77 -36.98
CA GLN A 185 -9.13 9.16 -36.54
C GLN A 185 -8.09 9.32 -35.43
N PHE A 186 -8.09 8.43 -34.44
CA PHE A 186 -7.14 8.44 -33.33
C PHE A 186 -5.69 8.22 -33.77
N CYS A 187 -5.42 7.24 -34.65
CA CYS A 187 -4.05 7.02 -35.14
C CYS A 187 -3.57 8.14 -36.06
N SER A 188 -4.47 8.79 -36.80
CA SER A 188 -4.10 9.89 -37.71
C SER A 188 -3.55 11.10 -36.94
N SER A 189 -4.02 11.33 -35.71
CA SER A 189 -3.52 12.43 -34.86
C SER A 189 -2.27 12.08 -34.06
N HIS A 190 -1.99 10.79 -33.83
CA HIS A 190 -0.94 10.29 -32.93
C HIS A 190 0.20 9.58 -33.65
N SER A 191 1.39 9.66 -33.07
CA SER A 191 2.55 8.91 -33.54
C SER A 191 2.49 7.44 -33.11
N LEU A 192 3.29 6.57 -33.76
CA LEU A 192 3.39 5.16 -33.39
C LEU A 192 3.81 4.95 -31.92
N GLN A 193 4.74 5.77 -31.42
CA GLN A 193 5.19 5.72 -30.02
C GLN A 193 4.05 6.04 -29.05
N GLU A 194 3.29 7.10 -29.33
CA GLU A 194 2.17 7.53 -28.47
C GLU A 194 1.07 6.47 -28.42
N VAL A 195 0.69 5.91 -29.57
CA VAL A 195 -0.38 4.87 -29.65
C VAL A 195 0.05 3.56 -28.99
N TYR A 196 1.33 3.19 -29.09
CA TYR A 196 1.82 1.89 -28.62
C TYR A 196 2.23 1.90 -27.13
N ILE A 197 2.76 3.02 -26.63
CA ILE A 197 3.36 3.12 -25.30
C ILE A 197 2.65 4.17 -24.45
N ASP A 198 2.66 5.43 -24.87
CA ASP A 198 2.35 6.54 -23.95
C ASP A 198 0.85 6.73 -23.67
N GLN A 199 -0.02 6.43 -24.64
CA GLN A 199 -1.46 6.68 -24.57
C GLN A 199 -2.31 5.40 -24.74
N PHE A 200 -1.69 4.22 -24.79
CA PHE A 200 -2.42 2.97 -25.02
C PHE A 200 -3.58 2.76 -24.02
N ASP A 201 -3.33 3.05 -22.74
CA ASP A 201 -4.31 2.89 -21.67
C ASP A 201 -5.51 3.86 -21.77
N GLN A 202 -5.37 4.97 -22.53
CA GLN A 202 -6.42 5.97 -22.71
C GLN A 202 -7.32 5.69 -23.92
N ILE A 203 -6.91 4.77 -24.81
CA ILE A 203 -7.66 4.44 -26.02
C ILE A 203 -9.01 3.83 -25.66
N ASP A 204 -9.03 2.91 -24.69
CA ASP A 204 -10.24 2.21 -24.24
C ASP A 204 -11.35 3.19 -23.81
N GLU A 205 -11.01 4.15 -22.94
CA GLU A 205 -11.98 5.16 -22.46
C GLU A 205 -12.36 6.17 -23.54
N THR A 206 -11.39 6.65 -24.33
CA THR A 206 -11.66 7.61 -25.41
C THR A 206 -12.63 7.01 -26.44
N MET A 207 -12.43 5.74 -26.81
CA MET A 207 -13.31 5.03 -27.73
C MET A 207 -14.70 4.80 -27.13
N LYS A 208 -14.78 4.35 -25.88
CA LYS A 208 -16.05 4.14 -25.18
C LYS A 208 -16.87 5.42 -25.16
N GLU A 209 -16.25 6.54 -24.79
CA GLU A 209 -16.91 7.84 -24.75
C GLU A 209 -17.36 8.31 -26.13
N ALA A 210 -16.54 8.12 -27.16
CA ALA A 210 -16.88 8.53 -28.53
C ALA A 210 -18.08 7.73 -29.08
N ILE A 211 -18.08 6.41 -28.90
CA ILE A 211 -19.19 5.55 -29.36
C ILE A 211 -20.45 5.86 -28.55
N GLN A 212 -20.35 5.94 -27.21
CA GLN A 212 -21.49 6.21 -26.35
C GLN A 212 -22.13 7.58 -26.65
N ARG A 213 -21.31 8.60 -26.94
CA ARG A 213 -21.80 9.94 -27.31
C ARG A 213 -22.69 9.91 -28.55
N ASP A 214 -22.30 9.15 -29.57
CA ASP A 214 -23.07 9.04 -30.81
C ASP A 214 -24.28 8.11 -30.66
N CYS A 215 -24.14 6.99 -29.95
CA CYS A 215 -25.29 6.13 -29.61
C CYS A 215 -26.34 6.91 -28.82
N THR A 216 -25.95 7.74 -27.85
CA THR A 216 -26.90 8.56 -27.06
C THR A 216 -27.67 9.55 -27.95
N ARG A 217 -27.07 10.05 -29.03
CA ARG A 217 -27.70 11.03 -29.93
C ARG A 217 -28.61 10.39 -30.97
N TYR A 218 -28.21 9.24 -31.52
CA TYR A 218 -28.88 8.65 -32.69
C TYR A 218 -29.57 7.31 -32.41
N ALA A 219 -29.08 6.52 -31.46
CA ALA A 219 -29.57 5.18 -31.16
C ALA A 219 -29.63 4.95 -29.63
N PRO A 220 -30.56 5.62 -28.91
CA PRO A 220 -30.61 5.62 -27.44
C PRO A 220 -30.88 4.24 -26.83
N GLY A 221 -31.32 3.26 -27.64
CA GLY A 221 -31.50 1.88 -27.20
C GLY A 221 -30.19 1.12 -26.97
N ILE A 222 -29.09 1.56 -27.58
CA ILE A 222 -27.78 0.87 -27.50
C ILE A 222 -26.96 1.48 -26.37
N GLU A 223 -26.57 0.64 -25.42
CA GLU A 223 -25.73 1.00 -24.29
C GLU A 223 -24.36 0.33 -24.40
N ILE A 224 -23.29 1.13 -24.34
CA ILE A 224 -21.91 0.66 -24.33
C ILE A 224 -21.41 0.62 -22.88
N ILE A 225 -21.15 -0.57 -22.38
CA ILE A 225 -20.71 -0.80 -21.00
C ILE A 225 -19.19 -0.61 -20.89
N GLY A 226 -18.45 -1.18 -21.83
CA GLY A 226 -17.00 -1.13 -21.84
C GLY A 226 -16.41 -1.48 -23.19
N VAL A 227 -15.21 -0.97 -23.44
CA VAL A 227 -14.41 -1.26 -24.63
C VAL A 227 -13.04 -1.73 -24.15
N ARG A 228 -12.51 -2.76 -24.79
CA ARG A 228 -11.17 -3.26 -24.53
C ARG A 228 -10.43 -3.43 -25.84
N VAL A 229 -9.35 -2.68 -26.01
CA VAL A 229 -8.49 -2.72 -27.18
C VAL A 229 -7.26 -3.58 -26.87
N THR A 230 -6.90 -4.50 -27.77
CA THR A 230 -5.62 -5.20 -27.67
C THR A 230 -4.48 -4.37 -28.25
N LYS A 231 -3.25 -4.59 -27.80
CA LYS A 231 -2.08 -3.91 -28.37
C LYS A 231 -2.00 -4.11 -29.89
N PRO A 232 -1.68 -3.06 -30.67
CA PRO A 232 -1.59 -3.18 -32.11
C PRO A 232 -0.32 -3.93 -32.50
N LYS A 233 -0.41 -4.70 -33.59
CA LYS A 233 0.69 -5.41 -34.21
C LYS A 233 1.49 -4.46 -35.11
N ILE A 234 2.78 -4.34 -34.82
CA ILE A 234 3.74 -3.53 -35.58
C ILE A 234 4.47 -4.44 -36.60
N PRO A 235 4.75 -3.98 -37.83
CA PRO A 235 5.59 -4.73 -38.76
C PRO A 235 7.00 -4.97 -38.20
N SER A 236 7.55 -6.17 -38.47
CA SER A 236 8.82 -6.63 -37.90
C SER A 236 10.04 -5.76 -38.25
N SER A 237 10.00 -5.07 -39.39
CA SER A 237 11.05 -4.12 -39.82
C SER A 237 11.23 -2.96 -38.85
N ILE A 238 10.14 -2.48 -38.24
CA ILE A 238 10.15 -1.35 -37.32
C ILE A 238 10.25 -1.82 -35.87
N ALA A 239 9.67 -2.98 -35.54
CA ALA A 239 9.71 -3.56 -34.20
C ALA A 239 11.15 -3.67 -33.66
N ARG A 240 12.09 -4.16 -34.49
CA ARG A 240 13.50 -4.27 -34.11
C ARG A 240 14.15 -2.92 -33.78
N ASN A 241 13.78 -1.86 -34.50
CA ASN A 241 14.31 -0.52 -34.24
C ASN A 241 13.78 0.04 -32.92
N TYR A 242 12.53 -0.26 -32.57
CA TYR A 242 11.94 0.13 -31.29
C TYR A 242 12.55 -0.62 -30.11
N GLU A 243 12.83 -1.91 -30.26
CA GLU A 243 13.56 -2.69 -29.25
C GLU A 243 14.92 -2.06 -28.94
N ILE A 244 15.71 -1.75 -29.96
CA ILE A 244 17.01 -1.09 -29.80
C ILE A 244 16.86 0.31 -29.18
N MET A 245 15.87 1.09 -29.63
CA MET A 245 15.63 2.44 -29.11
C MET A 245 15.22 2.43 -27.63
N GLU A 246 14.37 1.49 -27.21
CA GLU A 246 13.96 1.35 -25.79
C GLU A 246 15.14 0.89 -24.91
N GLU A 247 16.01 0.01 -25.43
CA GLU A 247 17.27 -0.33 -24.75
C GLU A 247 18.16 0.90 -24.55
N GLU A 248 18.38 1.70 -25.61
CA GLU A 248 19.18 2.93 -25.54
C GLU A 248 18.54 3.99 -24.62
N ARG A 249 17.22 4.19 -24.70
CA ARG A 249 16.49 5.10 -23.82
C ARG A 249 16.66 4.71 -22.35
N THR A 250 16.58 3.42 -22.06
CA THR A 250 16.80 2.88 -20.71
C THR A 250 18.24 3.11 -20.25
N LYS A 251 19.25 2.90 -21.11
CA LYS A 251 20.66 3.19 -20.79
C LYS A 251 20.86 4.67 -20.45
N VAL A 252 20.26 5.59 -21.20
CA VAL A 252 20.35 7.03 -20.93
C VAL A 252 19.70 7.38 -19.59
N MET A 253 18.49 6.86 -19.30
CA MET A 253 17.83 7.09 -18.01
C MET A 253 18.67 6.57 -16.84
N ILE A 254 19.27 5.39 -16.97
CA ILE A 254 20.17 4.82 -15.95
C ILE A 254 21.42 5.69 -15.79
N ALA A 255 22.02 6.17 -16.89
CA ALA A 255 23.20 7.03 -16.82
C ALA A 255 22.90 8.35 -16.09
N VAL A 256 21.74 8.96 -16.37
CA VAL A 256 21.27 10.18 -15.69
C VAL A 256 21.06 9.94 -14.20
N GLU A 257 20.40 8.85 -13.81
CA GLU A 257 20.21 8.53 -12.39
C GLU A 257 21.54 8.20 -11.70
N LYS A 258 22.45 7.48 -12.35
CA LYS A 258 23.81 7.25 -11.84
C LYS A 258 24.57 8.54 -11.64
N GLN A 259 24.46 9.49 -12.58
CA GLN A 259 25.09 10.80 -12.45
C GLN A 259 24.54 11.57 -11.23
N LYS A 260 23.21 11.58 -11.04
CA LYS A 260 22.58 12.20 -9.85
C LYS A 260 23.02 11.54 -8.55
N VAL A 261 23.15 10.21 -8.53
CA VAL A 261 23.63 9.47 -7.36
C VAL A 261 25.08 9.85 -7.07
N ALA A 262 25.95 9.85 -8.08
CA ALA A 262 27.36 10.22 -7.93
C ALA A 262 27.54 11.67 -7.43
N GLU A 263 26.73 12.61 -7.93
CA GLU A 263 26.71 13.99 -7.45
C GLU A 263 26.32 14.07 -5.96
N LYS A 264 25.24 13.40 -5.56
CA LYS A 264 24.80 13.34 -4.15
C LYS A 264 25.81 12.64 -3.25
N GLU A 265 26.48 11.59 -3.74
CA GLU A 265 27.54 10.89 -3.02
C GLU A 265 28.75 11.80 -2.81
N ALA A 266 29.16 12.55 -3.84
CA ALA A 266 30.24 13.53 -3.73
C ALA A 266 29.91 14.66 -2.74
N GLU A 267 28.67 15.15 -2.75
CA GLU A 267 28.20 16.10 -1.73
C GLU A 267 28.20 15.49 -0.32
N THR A 268 27.77 14.23 -0.20
CA THR A 268 27.76 13.50 1.07
C THR A 268 29.17 13.31 1.61
N LEU A 269 30.14 12.97 0.76
CA LEU A 269 31.54 12.86 1.14
C LEU A 269 32.12 14.19 1.60
N LYS A 270 31.81 15.30 0.91
CA LYS A 270 32.21 16.65 1.34
C LYS A 270 31.64 16.99 2.72
N LYS A 271 30.33 16.75 2.93
CA LYS A 271 29.68 16.99 4.22
C LYS A 271 30.29 16.13 5.32
N ARG A 272 30.54 14.84 5.06
CA ARG A 272 31.21 13.94 6.02
C ARG A 272 32.60 14.44 6.39
N ALA A 273 33.41 14.85 5.42
CA ALA A 273 34.75 15.37 5.68
C ALA A 273 34.72 16.64 6.55
N VAL A 274 33.78 17.57 6.31
CA VAL A 274 33.60 18.75 7.16
C VAL A 274 33.15 18.36 8.56
N THR A 275 32.14 17.50 8.66
CA THR A 275 31.63 17.01 9.96
C THR A 275 32.70 16.27 10.76
N ASP A 276 33.55 15.48 10.12
CA ASP A 276 34.61 14.75 10.80
C ASP A 276 35.74 15.71 11.26
N ALA A 277 36.10 16.70 10.46
CA ALA A 277 37.02 17.76 10.89
C ALA A 277 36.46 18.60 12.07
N GLU A 278 35.15 18.91 12.05
CA GLU A 278 34.47 19.60 13.16
C GLU A 278 34.43 18.75 14.43
N LYS A 279 34.17 17.43 14.31
CA LYS A 279 34.23 16.49 15.43
C LYS A 279 35.63 16.47 16.05
N ASP A 280 36.68 16.36 15.24
CA ASP A 280 38.05 16.31 15.74
C ASP A 280 38.45 17.61 16.45
N ALA A 281 38.00 18.76 15.93
CA ALA A 281 38.19 20.05 16.59
C ALA A 281 37.44 20.12 17.94
N GLN A 282 36.20 19.63 18.01
CA GLN A 282 35.42 19.59 19.26
C GLN A 282 36.04 18.64 20.28
N VAL A 283 36.46 17.44 19.87
CA VAL A 283 37.14 16.48 20.75
C VAL A 283 38.44 17.07 21.29
N SER A 284 39.22 17.74 20.44
CA SER A 284 40.45 18.44 20.86
C SER A 284 40.17 19.56 21.86
N ALA A 285 39.09 20.33 21.69
CA ALA A 285 38.68 21.36 22.62
C ALA A 285 38.26 20.78 23.98
N ILE A 286 37.51 19.68 23.99
CA ILE A 286 37.11 18.96 25.21
C ILE A 286 38.34 18.43 25.95
N LEU A 287 39.27 17.78 25.23
CA LEU A 287 40.51 17.28 25.82
C LEU A 287 41.38 18.40 26.39
N MET A 288 41.45 19.55 25.70
CA MET A 288 42.15 20.73 26.20
C MET A 288 41.49 21.26 27.48
N GLN A 289 40.17 21.37 27.50
CA GLN A 289 39.41 21.82 28.67
C GLN A 289 39.59 20.86 29.85
N GLN A 290 39.58 19.55 29.61
CA GLN A 290 39.87 18.54 30.63
C GLN A 290 41.27 18.75 31.23
N ARG A 291 42.31 18.93 30.40
CA ARG A 291 43.67 19.18 30.90
C ARG A 291 43.79 20.48 31.70
N VAL A 292 43.12 21.56 31.26
CA VAL A 292 43.10 22.82 32.00
C VAL A 292 42.45 22.61 33.36
N MET A 293 41.31 21.94 33.41
CA MET A 293 40.59 21.64 34.66
C MET A 293 41.43 20.76 35.62
N GLU A 294 42.14 19.75 35.09
CA GLU A 294 43.07 18.93 35.88
C GLU A 294 44.20 19.78 36.48
N LYS A 295 44.83 20.65 35.69
CA LYS A 295 45.90 21.53 36.15
C LYS A 295 45.40 22.58 37.16
N GLU A 296 44.21 23.13 36.96
CA GLU A 296 43.57 24.04 37.91
C GLU A 296 43.23 23.35 39.23
N SER A 297 42.76 22.10 39.18
CA SER A 297 42.48 21.29 40.38
C SER A 297 43.77 21.05 41.18
N ILE A 298 44.86 20.68 40.52
CA ILE A 298 46.18 20.51 41.14
C ILE A 298 46.65 21.83 41.76
N MET A 299 46.56 22.95 41.03
CA MET A 299 46.94 24.26 41.56
C MET A 299 46.10 24.64 42.79
N ARG A 300 44.81 24.33 42.79
CA ARG A 300 43.92 24.57 43.94
C ARG A 300 44.31 23.70 45.14
N GLN A 301 44.65 22.44 44.93
CA GLN A 301 45.14 21.56 46.00
C GLN A 301 46.44 22.08 46.60
N GLN A 302 47.40 22.50 45.77
CA GLN A 302 48.67 23.08 46.23
C GLN A 302 48.45 24.35 47.05
N LYS A 303 47.57 25.27 46.60
CA LYS A 303 47.22 26.46 47.37
C LYS A 303 46.64 26.12 48.75
N ILE A 304 45.74 25.14 48.81
CA ILE A 304 45.17 24.68 50.09
C ILE A 304 46.26 24.08 50.99
N GLU A 305 47.16 23.28 50.43
CA GLU A 305 48.26 22.67 51.17
C GLU A 305 49.25 23.72 51.72
N ASP A 306 49.60 24.72 50.91
CA ASP A 306 50.43 25.86 51.31
C ASP A 306 49.76 26.67 52.44
N GLU A 307 48.47 26.96 52.31
CA GLU A 307 47.69 27.65 53.35
C GLU A 307 47.63 26.83 54.64
N MET A 308 47.41 25.51 54.54
CA MET A 308 47.42 24.60 55.69
C MET A 308 48.79 24.52 56.35
N TYR A 309 49.88 24.51 55.56
CA TYR A 309 51.25 24.49 56.06
C TYR A 309 51.57 25.78 56.81
N LEU A 310 51.28 26.94 56.22
CA LEU A 310 51.44 28.24 56.87
C LEU A 310 50.63 28.35 58.16
N ALA A 311 49.37 27.91 58.15
CA ALA A 311 48.52 27.90 59.34
C ALA A 311 49.07 26.98 60.43
N ARG A 312 49.61 25.81 60.06
CA ARG A 312 50.23 24.85 60.98
C ARG A 312 51.51 25.41 61.60
N GLU A 313 52.43 25.91 60.80
CA GLU A 313 53.69 26.49 61.27
C GLU A 313 53.44 27.70 62.18
N LYS A 314 52.49 28.58 61.79
CA LYS A 314 52.07 29.69 62.65
C LYS A 314 51.51 29.22 63.98
N SER A 315 50.62 28.21 63.97
CA SER A 315 50.05 27.66 65.20
C SER A 315 51.12 27.02 66.11
N LEU A 316 52.12 26.34 65.55
CA LEU A 316 53.25 25.79 66.29
C LEU A 316 54.15 26.89 66.87
N ALA A 317 54.44 27.93 66.09
CA ALA A 317 55.21 29.08 66.54
C ALA A 317 54.49 29.83 67.68
N ASP A 318 53.19 30.09 67.52
CA ASP A 318 52.35 30.75 68.53
C ASP A 318 52.26 29.89 69.82
N ALA A 319 52.10 28.58 69.69
CA ALA A 319 52.09 27.66 70.84
C ALA A 319 53.43 27.63 71.58
N ASN A 320 54.55 27.60 70.84
CA ASN A 320 55.89 27.67 71.41
C ASN A 320 56.15 29.02 72.10
N TYR A 321 55.75 30.13 71.47
CA TYR A 321 55.83 31.46 72.06
C TYR A 321 55.04 31.54 73.36
N TYR A 322 53.79 31.05 73.36
CA TYR A 322 52.96 31.00 74.56
C TYR A 322 53.58 30.14 75.67
N ARG A 323 54.13 28.96 75.33
CA ARG A 323 54.85 28.08 76.27
C ARG A 323 56.02 28.80 76.93
N VAL A 324 56.91 29.41 76.13
CA VAL A 324 58.10 30.12 76.63
C VAL A 324 57.70 31.33 77.49
N LEU A 325 56.65 32.06 77.10
CA LEU A 325 56.12 33.18 77.88
C LEU A 325 55.63 32.72 79.26
N ARG A 326 54.85 31.63 79.32
CA ARG A 326 54.39 31.03 80.58
C ARG A 326 55.52 30.47 81.42
N GLU A 327 56.52 29.84 80.81
CA GLU A 327 57.73 29.40 81.51
C GLU A 327 58.50 30.58 82.11
N ALA A 328 58.65 31.68 81.37
CA ALA A 328 59.30 32.89 81.87
C ALA A 328 58.52 33.53 83.04
N GLU A 329 57.19 33.59 82.96
CA GLU A 329 56.33 34.03 84.06
C GLU A 329 56.45 33.13 85.29
N ALA A 330 56.41 31.80 85.10
CA ALA A 330 56.59 30.83 86.18
C ALA A 330 57.98 30.92 86.81
N ASN A 331 59.02 31.16 86.02
CA ASN A 331 60.38 31.34 86.52
C ASN A 331 60.52 32.64 87.34
N LYS A 332 59.83 33.73 86.97
CA LYS A 332 59.77 34.94 87.82
C LYS A 332 59.20 34.66 89.20
N LEU A 333 58.15 33.84 89.29
CA LEU A 333 57.55 33.46 90.58
C LEU A 333 58.44 32.51 91.40
N LYS A 334 59.28 31.70 90.75
CA LYS A 334 60.24 30.79 91.41
C LYS A 334 61.49 31.49 91.94
N LEU A 335 61.74 32.75 91.58
CA LEU A 335 62.89 33.55 92.05
C LEU A 335 62.66 34.12 93.48
N THR A 336 62.18 33.29 94.41
CA THR A 336 62.21 33.64 95.83
C THR A 336 63.52 33.15 96.45
N PRO A 337 64.12 33.90 97.40
CA PRO A 337 65.41 33.52 97.98
C PRO A 337 65.33 32.14 98.65
N GLU A 338 64.20 31.81 99.27
CA GLU A 338 63.99 30.53 99.95
C GLU A 338 63.95 29.35 98.97
N TYR A 339 63.38 29.53 97.77
CA TYR A 339 63.32 28.47 96.76
C TYR A 339 64.68 28.24 96.08
N LEU A 340 65.46 29.31 95.86
CA LEU A 340 66.81 29.21 95.33
C LEU A 340 67.75 28.49 96.30
N GLU A 341 67.64 28.76 97.61
CA GLU A 341 68.37 28.03 98.64
C GLU A 341 67.98 26.55 98.67
N LEU A 342 66.68 26.23 98.67
CA LEU A 342 66.21 24.84 98.63
C LEU A 342 66.72 24.12 97.39
N ARG A 343 66.63 24.74 96.21
CA ARG A 343 67.14 24.17 94.96
C ARG A 343 68.65 24.01 94.94
N PHE A 344 69.39 24.96 95.51
CA PHE A 344 70.83 24.86 95.66
C PHE A 344 71.21 23.67 96.56
N ILE A 345 70.57 23.53 97.72
CA ILE A 345 70.78 22.40 98.63
C ILE A 345 70.42 21.07 97.95
N GLU A 346 69.29 20.97 97.27
CA GLU A 346 68.91 19.78 96.50
C GLU A 346 69.96 19.45 95.42
N SER A 347 70.45 20.46 94.69
CA SER A 347 71.46 20.27 93.65
C SER A 347 72.81 19.83 94.22
N ILE A 348 73.19 20.31 95.41
CA ILE A 348 74.37 19.84 96.14
C ILE A 348 74.15 18.40 96.58
N ALA A 349 73.03 18.10 97.25
CA ALA A 349 72.73 16.75 97.74
C ALA A 349 72.76 15.70 96.61
N ASN A 350 72.20 16.04 95.44
CA ASN A 350 72.18 15.15 94.29
C ASN A 350 73.56 15.02 93.59
N ASN A 351 74.43 16.05 93.67
CA ASN A 351 75.75 16.02 93.01
C ASN A 351 76.92 15.66 93.94
N THR A 352 76.76 15.65 95.26
CA THR A 352 77.86 15.28 96.19
C THR A 352 78.13 13.79 96.17
N LYS A 353 79.26 13.38 95.56
CA LYS A 353 79.89 12.06 95.75
C LYS A 353 80.88 12.13 96.91
N LEU A 354 80.61 11.43 98.01
CA LEU A 354 81.53 11.33 99.16
C LEU A 354 82.68 10.37 98.86
N PHE A 355 83.93 10.84 98.98
CA PHE A 355 85.15 10.02 98.87
C PHE A 355 85.89 10.02 100.23
N PHE A 356 86.29 8.85 100.75
CA PHE A 356 87.04 8.70 102.01
C PHE A 356 88.45 8.12 101.75
N GLY A 357 89.53 8.76 102.25
CA GLY A 357 90.92 8.28 102.14
C GLY A 357 91.97 9.26 102.70
N GLU A 358 93.12 8.76 103.18
CA GLU A 358 94.09 9.45 104.06
C GLU A 358 94.87 10.65 103.45
N LYS A 359 94.62 11.02 102.18
CA LYS A 359 95.08 12.29 101.57
C LYS A 359 94.00 12.86 100.66
N LEU A 360 93.21 13.80 101.20
CA LEU A 360 92.23 14.58 100.45
C LEU A 360 92.93 15.63 99.56
N PRO A 361 92.61 15.73 98.26
CA PRO A 361 93.00 16.88 97.46
C PRO A 361 92.31 18.13 98.00
N GLY A 362 93.01 19.25 98.09
CA GLY A 362 92.44 20.55 98.47
C GLY A 362 91.38 21.01 97.47
N MET A 363 90.16 20.53 97.65
CA MET A 363 89.02 20.92 96.85
C MET A 363 88.49 22.24 97.40
N VAL A 364 88.72 23.27 96.60
CA VAL A 364 88.43 24.68 96.83
C VAL A 364 86.92 24.86 97.06
N TRP A 365 86.53 25.09 98.31
CA TRP A 365 85.30 25.81 98.61
C TRP A 365 85.58 27.29 98.31
N ASP A 366 85.34 27.71 97.07
CA ASP A 366 85.49 29.12 96.73
C ASP A 366 84.31 29.89 97.33
N GLN A 367 84.49 30.33 98.58
CA GLN A 367 83.55 31.15 99.33
C GLN A 367 83.37 32.57 98.71
N ARG A 368 84.00 32.84 97.56
CA ARG A 368 83.95 34.10 96.81
C ARG A 368 82.76 34.27 95.87
N LEU A 369 81.94 33.24 95.62
CA LEU A 369 80.72 33.41 94.80
C LEU A 369 79.51 33.97 95.58
N LEU A 370 79.58 34.07 96.92
CA LEU A 370 78.54 34.69 97.76
C LEU A 370 78.85 36.15 98.13
N GLY A 371 80.06 36.64 97.89
CA GLY A 371 80.49 37.99 98.30
C GLY A 371 80.13 39.13 97.33
N SER A 372 79.77 38.83 96.08
CA SER A 372 79.52 39.84 95.04
C SER A 372 78.04 40.17 94.79
N PHE A 373 77.09 39.48 95.43
CA PHE A 373 75.66 39.72 95.22
C PHE A 373 75.04 40.74 96.19
N LEU A 374 75.75 41.10 97.28
CA LEU A 374 75.28 42.07 98.28
C LEU A 374 76.00 43.43 98.25
N SER A 375 76.88 43.67 97.27
CA SER A 375 77.49 44.99 97.07
C SER A 375 77.58 45.37 95.59
N GLY A 376 76.73 46.30 95.16
CA GLY A 376 76.99 47.13 93.98
C GLY A 376 76.14 46.87 92.73
N VAL A 377 74.83 47.14 92.79
CA VAL A 377 74.14 47.80 91.66
C VAL A 377 73.28 48.94 92.22
N ALA A 378 73.93 50.10 92.40
CA ALA A 378 73.27 51.41 92.32
C ALA A 378 73.34 51.88 90.85
N PRO A 379 72.45 52.80 90.42
CA PRO A 379 71.93 52.84 89.05
C PRO A 379 72.82 53.63 88.08
N LYS A 380 72.78 53.25 86.80
CA LYS A 380 73.04 54.16 85.69
C LYS A 380 71.95 54.00 84.62
N GLY A 381 71.04 54.96 84.59
CA GLY A 381 70.51 55.47 83.32
C GLY A 381 71.63 56.26 82.59
N VAL A 382 71.50 56.76 81.36
CA VAL A 382 70.41 57.06 80.43
C VAL A 382 71.09 57.43 79.08
N GLU A 383 70.39 57.19 77.96
CA GLU A 383 70.56 57.77 76.59
C GLU A 383 71.85 57.46 75.79
N ALA A 384 71.79 57.23 74.46
CA ALA A 384 70.82 57.66 73.45
C ALA A 384 70.43 56.54 72.46
#